data_AF-A0A381WWF3-F1
#
_entry.id   AF-A0A381WWF3-F1
#
_cell.length_a   1.000
_cell.length_b   1.000
_cell.length_c   1.000
_cell.angle_alpha   90.00
_cell.angle_beta   90.00
_cell.angle_gamma   90.00
#
_symmetry.space_group_name_H-M   'P 1'
#
loop_
_entity.id
_entity.type
_entity.pdbx_description
1 polymer ?
#
loop_
_entity_poly.entity_id
_entity_poly.type
_entity_poly.pdbx_seq_one_letter_code
_entity_poly.pdbx_strand_id
1 'polypeptide(L)' 'VFLGEKLLEWLLLAFGSAMCLGNLAALLNPPKNRDEQDLRKAPFWRSFIYIIVGLIVAVWSLAGLIG' A
#
# COMPACT_ATOMS: atom_id res chain seq x y z
N VAL A 1 5.21 17.36 21.87
CA VAL A 1 4.90 16.00 21.38
C VAL A 1 4.82 16.02 19.85
N PHE A 2 5.74 15.36 19.15
CA PHE A 2 5.94 15.49 17.68
C PHE A 2 4.75 15.02 16.83
N LEU A 3 3.90 14.13 17.36
CA LEU A 3 2.75 13.58 16.66
C LEU A 3 1.43 14.32 16.99
N GLY A 4 1.36 15.22 17.97
CA GLY A 4 0.09 15.67 18.57
C GLY A 4 -0.94 16.26 17.59
N GLU A 5 -0.50 17.09 16.65
CA GLU A 5 -1.40 17.77 15.70
C GLU A 5 -1.53 17.04 14.36
N LYS A 6 -0.53 16.24 13.99
CA LYS A 6 -0.41 15.58 12.68
C LYS A 6 -0.25 14.06 12.78
N LEU A 7 -0.69 13.45 13.89
CA LEU A 7 -0.53 12.02 14.17
C LEU A 7 -1.17 11.18 13.07
N LEU A 8 -2.37 11.60 12.67
CA LEU A 8 -3.14 10.88 11.67
C LEU A 8 -2.42 10.91 10.32
N GLU A 9 -1.85 12.05 9.96
CA GLU A 9 -1.11 12.22 8.72
C GLU A 9 0.20 11.43 8.73
N TRP A 10 0.90 11.34 9.86
CA TRP A 10 2.04 10.43 9.97
C TRP A 10 1.64 8.96 9.82
N LEU A 11 0.53 8.55 10.46
CA LEU A 11 0.04 7.17 10.42
C LEU A 11 -0.46 6.78 9.02
N LEU A 12 -1.24 7.66 8.38
CA LEU A 12 -1.76 7.48 7.04
C LEU A 12 -0.63 7.50 6.01
N LEU A 13 0.40 8.33 6.18
CA LEU A 13 1.57 8.34 5.30
C LEU A 13 2.30 7.00 5.38
N ALA A 14 2.58 6.52 6.60
CA ALA A 14 3.25 5.25 6.82
C ALA A 14 2.44 4.07 6.25
N PHE A 15 1.14 4.01 6.58
CA PHE A 15 0.25 2.94 6.15
C PHE A 15 0.01 2.95 4.63
N GLY A 16 -0.29 4.10 4.05
CA GLY A 16 -0.49 4.26 2.61
C GLY A 16 0.77 3.88 1.82
N SER A 17 1.93 4.33 2.28
CA SER A 17 3.22 3.99 1.65
C SER A 17 3.53 2.49 1.75
N ALA A 18 3.32 1.87 2.92
CA ALA A 18 3.52 0.44 3.12
C ALA A 18 2.59 -0.41 2.24
N MET A 19 1.32 -0.01 2.12
CA MET A 19 0.32 -0.67 1.29
C MET A 19 0.67 -0.59 -0.20
N CYS A 20 1.13 0.58 -0.67
CA CYS A 20 1.56 0.78 -2.05
C CYS A 20 2.82 -0.04 -2.36
N LEU A 21 3.90 0.14 -1.58
CA LEU A 21 5.18 -0.51 -1.80
C LEU A 21 5.11 -2.03 -1.61
N GLY A 22 4.37 -2.51 -0.61
CA GLY A 22 4.22 -3.94 -0.34
C GLY A 22 3.49 -4.67 -1.47
N ASN A 23 2.40 -4.11 -1.99
CA ASN A 23 1.72 -4.70 -3.14
C ASN A 23 2.55 -4.60 -4.43
N LEU A 24 3.26 -3.50 -4.64
CA LEU A 24 4.13 -3.33 -5.81
C LEU A 24 5.32 -4.31 -5.76
N ALA A 25 5.94 -4.50 -4.60
CA ALA A 25 6.99 -5.50 -4.40
C ALA A 25 6.49 -6.93 -4.64
N ALA A 26 5.26 -7.26 -4.22
CA ALA A 26 4.65 -8.55 -4.48
C ALA A 26 4.38 -8.80 -5.98
N LEU A 27 4.09 -7.75 -6.75
CA LEU A 27 3.94 -7.84 -8.20
C LEU A 27 5.29 -7.98 -8.92
N LEU A 28 6.34 -7.30 -8.43
CA LEU A 28 7.69 -7.36 -9.00
C LEU A 28 8.39 -8.69 -8.70
N ASN A 29 8.17 -9.25 -7.50
CA ASN A 29 8.77 -10.52 -7.08
C ASN A 29 7.68 -11.53 -6.69
N PRO A 30 6.92 -12.05 -7.67
CA PRO A 30 5.91 -13.06 -7.39
C PRO A 30 6.56 -14.35 -6.86
N PRO A 31 5.96 -15.02 -5.86
CA PRO A 31 6.50 -16.25 -5.30
C PRO A 31 6.59 -17.36 -6.36
N LYS A 32 7.75 -18.05 -6.41
CA LYS A 32 8.07 -19.08 -7.42
C LYS A 32 7.38 -20.43 -7.18
N ASN A 33 7.10 -20.78 -5.92
CA ASN A 33 6.35 -21.99 -5.59
C ASN A 33 4.87 -21.65 -5.51
N ARG A 34 4.20 -21.66 -6.67
CA ARG A 34 2.75 -21.73 -6.74
C ARG A 34 2.39 -23.20 -6.82
N ASP A 35 1.91 -23.78 -5.73
CA ASP A 35 1.41 -25.15 -5.75
C ASP A 35 0.35 -25.27 -6.86
N GLU A 36 0.49 -26.28 -7.73
CA GLU A 36 -0.36 -26.51 -8.91
C GLU A 36 -1.84 -26.73 -8.55
N GLN A 37 -2.14 -26.95 -7.27
CA GLN A 37 -3.49 -27.13 -6.73
C GLN A 37 -4.15 -25.81 -6.30
N ASP A 38 -3.43 -24.67 -6.31
CA ASP A 38 -3.91 -23.41 -5.76
C ASP A 38 -4.66 -22.58 -6.82
N LEU A 39 -5.96 -22.85 -6.91
CA LEU A 39 -7.05 -21.90 -7.04
C LEU A 39 -6.86 -20.73 -8.03
N ARG A 40 -7.60 -20.80 -9.16
CA ARG A 40 -8.02 -19.68 -10.05
C ARG A 40 -7.18 -18.41 -9.87
N LYS A 41 -6.13 -18.24 -10.69
CA LYS A 41 -5.39 -17.00 -10.98
C LYS A 41 -5.85 -15.83 -10.09
N ALA A 42 -5.26 -15.68 -8.90
CA ALA A 42 -5.63 -14.66 -7.94
C ALA A 42 -5.85 -13.32 -8.65
N PRO A 43 -7.00 -12.64 -8.45
CA PRO A 43 -7.38 -11.50 -9.27
C PRO A 43 -6.40 -10.36 -9.07
N PHE A 44 -5.49 -10.19 -10.04
CA PHE A 44 -4.49 -9.11 -10.09
C PHE A 44 -5.11 -7.72 -9.88
N TRP A 45 -6.38 -7.58 -10.28
CA TRP A 45 -7.17 -6.38 -10.08
C TRP A 45 -7.27 -5.96 -8.60
N ARG A 46 -7.31 -6.91 -7.66
CA ARG A 46 -7.43 -6.61 -6.22
C ARG A 46 -6.17 -5.94 -5.68
N SER A 47 -4.99 -6.46 -6.02
CA SER A 47 -3.72 -5.83 -5.64
C SER A 47 -3.54 -4.46 -6.30
N PHE A 48 -3.99 -4.30 -7.55
CA PHE A 48 -3.93 -3.01 -8.24
C PHE A 48 -4.78 -1.92 -7.55
N ILE A 49 -5.99 -2.25 -7.11
CA ILE A 49 -6.84 -1.34 -6.32
C ILE A 49 -6.11 -0.90 -5.05
N TYR A 50 -5.50 -1.85 -4.33
CA TYR A 50 -4.82 -1.52 -3.07
C TYR A 50 -3.58 -0.65 -3.26
N ILE A 51 -2.85 -0.79 -4.37
CA ILE A 51 -1.74 0.10 -4.73
C ILE A 51 -2.26 1.53 -4.93
N ILE A 52 -3.32 1.70 -5.71
CA ILE A 52 -3.91 3.02 -6.00
C ILE A 52 -4.41 3.67 -4.71
N VAL A 53 -5.16 2.94 -3.89
CA VAL A 53 -5.67 3.45 -2.61
C VAL A 53 -4.52 3.86 -1.70
N GLY A 54 -3.51 3.00 -1.54
CA GLY A 54 -2.33 3.30 -0.74
C GLY A 54 -1.59 4.55 -1.24
N LEU A 55 -1.45 4.71 -2.55
CA LEU A 55 -0.83 5.88 -3.16
C LEU A 55 -1.63 7.17 -2.92
N ILE A 56 -2.95 7.14 -3.12
CA ILE A 56 -3.82 8.31 -2.87
C ILE A 56 -3.70 8.74 -1.41
N VAL A 57 -3.81 7.78 -0.48
CA VAL A 57 -3.68 8.06 0.96
C VAL A 57 -2.30 8.62 1.28
N ALA A 58 -1.22 8.03 0.75
CA ALA A 58 0.14 8.51 0.99
C ALA A 58 0.33 9.95 0.49
N VAL A 59 -0.12 10.26 -0.73
CA VAL A 59 -0.01 11.60 -1.32
C VAL A 59 -0.84 12.61 -0.53
N TRP A 60 -2.08 12.27 -0.17
CA TRP A 60 -2.95 13.12 0.63
C TRP A 60 -2.33 13.42 2.00
N SER A 61 -1.77 12.39 2.63
CA SER A 61 -1.14 12.51 3.93
C SER A 61 0.14 13.35 3.89
N LEU A 62 0.94 13.18 2.84
CA LEU A 62 2.13 13.99 2.60
C LEU A 62 1.74 15.46 2.41
N ALA A 63 0.69 15.74 1.62
CA ALA A 63 0.17 17.08 1.45
C ALA A 63 -0.34 17.67 2.78
N GLY A 64 -1.03 16.88 3.60
CA GLY A 64 -1.46 17.28 4.94
C GLY A 64 -0.33 17.50 5.95
N LEU A 65 0.85 16.93 5.73
CA LEU A 65 2.05 17.21 6.56
C LEU A 65 2.78 18.47 6.13
N ILE A 66 2.78 18.77 4.83
CA ILE A 66 3.49 19.92 4.25
C ILE A 66 2.64 21.20 4.31
N GLY A 67 1.31 21.07 4.23
CA GLY A 67 0.32 22.16 4.34
C GLY A 67 -0.23 22.35 5.75
#